data_AF-A0A5K1BGS2-F1
#
_entry.id   AF-A0A5K1BGS2-F1
#
_cell.length_a   1.000
_cell.length_b   1.000
_cell.length_c   1.000
_cell.angle_alpha   90.00
_cell.angle_beta   90.00
_cell.angle_gamma   90.00
#
_symmetry.space_group_name_H-M   'P 1'
#
loop_
_entity.id
_entity.type
_entity.pdbx_description
1 polymer ?
#
loop_
_entity_poly.entity_id
_entity_poly.type
_entity_poly.pdbx_seq_one_letter_code
_entity_poly.pdbx_strand_id
1 'polypeptide(L)' 'PDITAPGVNILSAFTEAVSDIIYSFENRMVQFKILSGTSMASPHVAGVVGLLRKAHPNWSPAAIKSAIMTT' A
#
# COMPACT_ATOMS: atom_id res chain seq x y z
N PRO A 1 -6.10 4.92 -14.55
CA PRO A 1 -6.07 4.02 -13.38
C PRO A 1 -7.24 3.03 -13.52
N ASP A 2 -7.09 1.80 -13.02
CA ASP A 2 -8.15 0.78 -13.12
C ASP A 2 -9.07 0.76 -11.89
N ILE A 3 -8.54 1.03 -10.69
CA ILE A 3 -9.28 1.13 -9.43
C ILE A 3 -8.59 2.14 -8.49
N THR A 4 -9.34 2.66 -7.51
CA THR A 4 -8.84 3.54 -6.44
C THR A 4 -8.72 2.78 -5.11
N ALA A 5 -7.78 3.21 -4.26
CA ALA A 5 -7.58 2.66 -2.93
C ALA A 5 -7.03 3.76 -1.98
N PRO A 6 -7.06 3.57 -0.66
CA PRO A 6 -6.53 4.54 0.29
C PRO A 6 -5.05 4.83 0.05
N GLY A 7 -4.74 6.08 -0.30
CA GLY A 7 -3.37 6.53 -0.59
C GLY A 7 -2.99 7.83 0.10
N VAL A 8 -3.80 8.34 1.03
CA VAL A 8 -3.55 9.59 1.75
C VAL A 8 -3.57 9.29 3.25
N ASN A 9 -2.60 9.85 3.98
CA ASN A 9 -2.42 9.66 5.42
C ASN A 9 -2.36 8.18 5.83
N ILE A 10 -1.61 7.38 5.08
CA ILE A 10 -1.42 5.95 5.36
C ILE A 10 -0.27 5.79 6.33
N LEU A 11 -0.55 5.24 7.52
CA LEU A 11 0.46 4.82 8.49
C LEU A 11 1.05 3.48 8.05
N SER A 12 2.35 3.43 7.78
CA SER A 12 3.06 2.20 7.43
C SER A 12 4.42 2.12 8.10
N ALA A 13 4.99 0.92 8.16
CA ALA A 13 6.36 0.72 8.63
C ALA A 13 7.33 1.57 7.79
N PHE A 14 8.36 2.11 8.43
CA PHE A 14 9.37 2.96 7.81
C PHE A 14 10.77 2.59 8.32
N THR A 15 11.78 2.86 7.50
CA THR A 15 13.16 2.52 7.84
C THR A 15 13.73 3.48 8.88
N GLU A 16 14.33 2.94 9.94
CA GLU A 16 15.06 3.71 10.95
C GLU A 16 16.43 4.19 10.42
N ALA A 17 16.90 3.65 9.29
CA ALA A 17 18.17 4.03 8.68
C ALA A 17 18.14 5.43 8.04
N VAL A 18 16.96 6.04 7.90
CA VAL A 18 16.79 7.39 7.34
C VAL A 18 16.20 8.28 8.43
N SER A 19 17.02 9.20 8.94
CA SER A 19 16.56 10.23 9.90
C SER A 19 15.60 11.19 9.20
N ASP A 20 14.49 11.54 9.85
CA ASP A 20 13.53 12.48 9.30
C ASP A 20 14.09 13.91 9.37
N ILE A 21 14.70 14.37 8.27
CA ILE A 21 15.36 15.68 8.15
C ILE A 21 14.36 16.85 8.33
N ILE A 22 13.06 16.57 8.35
CA ILE A 22 11.97 17.56 8.35
C ILE A 22 11.66 18.08 9.77
N TYR A 23 12.02 17.35 10.83
CA TYR A 23 11.88 17.83 12.21
C TYR A 23 13.28 18.00 12.83
N SER A 24 13.91 19.12 12.49
CA SER A 24 15.31 19.49 12.77
C SER A 24 15.69 19.68 14.25
N PHE A 25 15.01 19.03 15.20
CA PHE A 25 15.29 19.20 16.63
C PHE A 25 15.57 17.91 17.39
N GLU A 26 15.18 16.74 16.87
CA GLU A 26 15.57 15.43 17.42
C GLU A 26 15.65 14.41 16.28
N ASN A 27 16.77 13.68 16.18
CA ASN A 27 16.92 12.51 15.32
C ASN A 27 15.98 11.39 15.76
N ARG A 28 14.67 11.55 15.57
CA ARG A 28 13.68 10.53 15.89
C ARG A 28 13.71 9.50 14.77
N MET A 29 14.40 8.39 15.03
CA MET A 29 14.18 7.15 14.27
C MET A 29 12.75 6.71 14.56
N VAL A 30 11.91 6.66 13.53
CA VAL A 30 10.50 6.26 13.67
C VAL A 30 10.28 4.97 12.89
N GLN A 31 9.76 3.96 13.59
CA GLN A 31 9.43 2.66 12.99
C GLN A 31 8.21 2.74 12.07
N PHE A 32 7.42 3.79 12.19
CA PHE A 32 6.22 4.03 11.37
C PHE A 32 6.15 5.48 10.94
N LYS A 33 5.64 5.71 9.73
CA LYS A 33 5.42 7.05 9.18
C LYS A 33 4.08 7.13 8.47
N ILE A 34 3.46 8.30 8.57
CA ILE A 34 2.26 8.63 7.82
C ILE A 34 2.71 9.24 6.48
N LEU A 35 2.39 8.57 5.37
CA LEU A 35 2.75 9.00 4.03
C LEU A 35 1.52 9.04 3.11
N SER A 36 1.64 9.80 2.01
CA SER A 36 0.60 9.94 0.99
C SER A 36 1.20 9.78 -0.40
N GLY A 37 0.47 9.11 -1.30
CA GLY A 37 0.85 8.91 -2.70
C GLY A 37 0.14 7.70 -3.33
N THR A 38 0.17 7.63 -4.66
CA THR A 38 -0.28 6.42 -5.39
C THR A 38 0.55 5.19 -5.02
N SER A 39 1.80 5.40 -4.60
CA SER A 39 2.68 4.38 -3.99
C SER A 39 2.12 3.78 -2.69
N MET A 40 1.28 4.51 -1.95
CA MET A 40 0.60 4.02 -0.74
C MET A 40 -0.76 3.37 -1.07
N ALA A 41 -1.42 3.77 -2.15
CA ALA A 41 -2.63 3.12 -2.64
C ALA A 41 -2.36 1.74 -3.27
N SER A 42 -1.30 1.62 -4.06
CA SER A 42 -0.92 0.38 -4.76
C SER A 42 -0.82 -0.87 -3.84
N PRO A 43 -0.13 -0.84 -2.69
CA PRO A 43 -0.01 -2.01 -1.82
C PRO A 43 -1.35 -2.47 -1.21
N HIS A 44 -2.34 -1.59 -1.06
CA HIS A 44 -3.69 -2.00 -0.64
C HIS A 44 -4.33 -2.91 -1.69
N VAL A 45 -4.28 -2.53 -2.97
CA VAL A 45 -4.79 -3.34 -4.08
C VAL A 45 -4.00 -4.65 -4.20
N ALA A 46 -2.67 -4.60 -4.07
CA ALA A 46 -1.83 -5.79 -4.09
C ALA A 46 -2.18 -6.79 -2.97
N GLY A 47 -2.49 -6.29 -1.76
CA GLY A 47 -2.96 -7.12 -0.65
C GLY A 47 -4.28 -7.83 -0.97
N VAL A 48 -5.27 -7.13 -1.51
CA VAL A 48 -6.55 -7.71 -1.97
C VAL A 48 -6.32 -8.77 -3.06
N VAL A 49 -5.46 -8.48 -4.03
CA VAL A 49 -5.08 -9.44 -5.08
C VAL A 49 -4.43 -10.70 -4.48
N GLY A 50 -3.57 -10.56 -3.47
CA GLY A 50 -2.97 -11.68 -2.76
C GLY A 50 -4.01 -12.59 -2.09
N LEU A 51 -5.01 -11.99 -1.44
CA LEU A 51 -6.13 -12.72 -0.83
C LEU A 51 -6.98 -13.44 -1.89
N LEU A 52 -7.31 -12.76 -2.99
CA LEU A 52 -8.08 -13.36 -4.09
C LEU A 52 -7.31 -14.49 -4.77
N ARG A 53 -6.00 -14.36 -4.95
CA ARG A 53 -5.17 -15.43 -5.51
C ARG A 53 -5.15 -16.66 -4.60
N LYS A 54 -5.12 -16.47 -3.28
CA LYS A 54 -5.21 -17.57 -2.32
C LYS A 54 -6.58 -18.25 -2.34
N ALA A 55 -7.66 -17.48 -2.40
CA ALA A 55 -9.03 -18.00 -2.45
C ALA A 55 -9.38 -18.66 -3.80
N HIS A 56 -8.82 -18.14 -4.89
CA HIS A 56 -9.06 -18.61 -6.25
C HIS A 56 -7.72 -18.84 -7.01
N PRO A 57 -6.98 -19.91 -6.72
CA PRO A 57 -5.65 -20.15 -7.28
C PRO A 57 -5.61 -20.23 -8.82
N ASN A 58 -6.71 -20.72 -9.42
CA ASN A 58 -6.84 -20.94 -10.86
C ASN A 58 -7.30 -19.70 -11.64
N TRP A 59 -7.63 -18.60 -10.97
CA TRP A 59 -8.05 -17.37 -11.67
C TRP A 59 -6.88 -16.74 -12.42
N SER A 60 -7.16 -16.33 -13.66
CA SER A 60 -6.21 -15.57 -14.46
C SER A 60 -6.04 -14.14 -13.89
N PRO A 61 -4.93 -13.45 -14.20
CA PRO A 61 -4.77 -12.05 -13.81
C PRO A 61 -5.94 -11.15 -14.29
N ALA A 62 -6.46 -11.43 -15.49
CA ALA A 62 -7.62 -10.73 -16.03
C ALA A 62 -8.91 -10.99 -15.24
N ALA A 63 -9.12 -12.23 -14.78
CA ALA A 63 -10.26 -12.58 -13.93
C ALA A 63 -10.18 -11.87 -12.56
N ILE A 64 -9.00 -11.81 -11.94
CA ILE A 64 -8.80 -11.07 -10.68
C ILE A 64 -9.05 -9.57 -10.88
N LYS A 65 -8.50 -8.98 -11.95
CA LYS A 65 -8.75 -7.57 -12.29
C LYS A 65 -10.24 -7.30 -12.49
N SER A 66 -10.93 -8.16 -13.25
CA SER A 66 -12.38 -8.05 -13.48
C SER A 66 -13.17 -8.12 -12.17
N ALA A 67 -12.85 -9.08 -11.31
CA ALA A 67 -13.52 -9.25 -10.02
C ALA A 67 -13.40 -8.01 -9.14
N ILE A 68 -12.23 -7.41 -9.07
CA ILE A 68 -11.99 -6.21 -8.25
C ILE A 68 -12.63 -4.95 -8.87
N MET A 69 -12.68 -4.83 -10.19
CA MET A 69 -13.24 -3.64 -10.86
C MET A 69 -14.78 -3.63 -10.91
N THR A 70 -15.43 -4.78 -10.75
CA THR A 70 -16.89 -4.92 -10.91
C THR A 70 -17.64 -5.03 -9.57
N THR A 71 -16.94 -4.77 -8.47
CA THR A 71 -17.45 -4.75 -7.09
C THR A 71 -17.14 -3.42 -6.44
#